data_AF-A0AAV2A6J6-F1
#
_entry.id   AF-A0AAV2A6J6-F1
#
_cell.length_a   1.000
_cell.length_b   1.000
_cell.length_c   1.000
_cell.angle_alpha   90.00
_cell.angle_beta   90.00
_cell.angle_gamma   90.00
#
_symmetry.space_group_name_H-M   'P 1'
#
loop_
_entity.id
_entity.type
_entity.pdbx_description
1 polymer ?
#
loop_
_entity_poly.entity_id
_entity_poly.type
_entity_poly.pdbx_seq_one_letter_code
_entity_poly.pdbx_strand_id
1 'polypeptide(L)'
;MKKSWKNFVQYITNVDCYKRIENASVYMLCYNEAIKVYEQYLLSKETSDPEVIFRTPCMQMPYVLGCVAAEIQSSCGTEAAETFIQVEKLKDSTDWIKFCLNNLEYKNEIYADFLPSIQIAENLRSQINKVLDVNKEAIKE
;
A
#
# COMPACT_ATOMS: atom_id res chain seq x y z
N MET A 1 -5.81 -28.83 19.13
CA MET A 1 -6.55 -27.70 19.75
C MET A 1 -5.66 -26.56 20.27
N LYS A 2 -4.59 -26.80 21.06
CA LYS A 2 -3.74 -25.71 21.62
C LYS A 2 -3.09 -24.77 20.58
N LYS A 3 -2.68 -25.30 19.41
CA LYS A 3 -2.04 -24.51 18.34
C LYS A 3 -3.01 -23.51 17.68
N SER A 4 -4.30 -23.88 17.56
CA SER A 4 -5.36 -23.04 16.99
C SER A 4 -5.69 -21.84 17.89
N TRP A 5 -5.67 -22.03 19.21
CA TRP A 5 -5.98 -20.96 20.16
C TRP A 5 -4.85 -19.92 20.24
N LYS A 6 -3.59 -20.38 20.23
CA LYS A 6 -2.43 -19.48 20.20
C LYS A 6 -2.43 -18.60 18.96
N ASN A 7 -2.73 -19.18 17.79
CA ASN A 7 -2.83 -18.45 16.53
C ASN A 7 -3.99 -17.43 16.55
N PHE A 8 -5.13 -17.77 17.14
CA PHE A 8 -6.27 -16.86 17.27
C PHE A 8 -5.99 -15.66 18.18
N VAL A 9 -5.36 -15.89 19.34
CA VAL A 9 -4.99 -14.82 20.27
C VAL A 9 -3.96 -13.87 19.64
N GLN A 10 -3.00 -14.43 18.90
CA GLN A 10 -1.99 -13.64 18.20
C GLN A 10 -2.60 -12.80 17.07
N TYR A 11 -3.52 -13.38 16.31
CA TYR A 11 -4.31 -12.63 15.31
C TYR A 11 -5.09 -11.46 15.93
N ILE A 12 -5.86 -11.69 17.00
CA ILE A 12 -6.61 -10.61 17.67
C ILE A 12 -5.67 -9.51 18.17
N THR A 13 -4.54 -9.90 18.79
CA THR A 13 -3.56 -8.93 19.31
C THR A 13 -2.98 -8.06 18.20
N ASN A 14 -2.67 -8.67 17.05
CA ASN A 14 -2.15 -7.97 15.87
C ASN A 14 -3.20 -7.02 15.28
N VAL A 15 -4.45 -7.47 15.18
CA VAL A 15 -5.59 -6.66 14.70
C VAL A 15 -5.86 -5.47 15.61
N ASP A 16 -5.90 -5.69 16.92
CA ASP A 16 -6.12 -4.62 17.90
C ASP A 16 -4.96 -3.62 17.94
N CYS A 17 -3.73 -4.05 17.64
CA CYS A 17 -2.60 -3.15 17.55
C CYS A 17 -2.71 -2.25 16.33
N TYR A 18 -2.88 -2.81 15.13
CA TYR A 18 -2.91 -1.97 13.93
C TYR A 18 -4.18 -1.12 13.84
N LYS A 19 -5.34 -1.56 14.37
CA LYS A 19 -6.55 -0.72 14.42
C LYS A 19 -6.39 0.55 15.24
N ARG A 20 -5.49 0.55 16.24
CA ARG A 20 -5.13 1.76 17.00
C ARG A 20 -4.29 2.73 16.17
N ILE A 21 -3.54 2.21 15.20
CA ILE A 21 -2.71 2.98 14.26
C ILE A 21 -3.53 3.43 13.05
N GLU A 22 -4.44 2.60 12.56
CA GLU A 22 -5.47 2.91 11.55
C GLU A 22 -6.52 3.92 12.08
N ASN A 23 -6.16 4.73 13.07
CA ASN A 23 -6.93 5.95 13.30
C ASN A 23 -6.81 6.84 12.04
N ALA A 24 -7.81 7.68 11.80
CA ALA A 24 -7.86 8.51 10.59
C ALA A 24 -6.61 9.40 10.40
N SER A 25 -5.80 9.63 11.45
CA SER A 25 -4.64 10.51 11.36
C SER A 25 -3.47 9.90 10.59
N VAL A 26 -3.08 8.64 10.84
CA VAL A 26 -1.94 8.01 10.13
C VAL A 26 -2.27 7.84 8.65
N TYR A 27 -3.50 7.39 8.37
CA TYR A 27 -3.96 7.24 6.99
C TYR A 27 -3.92 8.57 6.24
N MET A 28 -4.41 9.66 6.84
CA MET A 28 -4.37 11.00 6.24
C MET A 28 -2.94 11.54 6.08
N LEU A 29 -2.04 11.26 7.02
CA LEU A 29 -0.62 11.64 6.90
C LEU A 29 0.02 10.95 5.69
N CYS A 30 -0.11 9.62 5.61
CA CYS A 30 0.39 8.84 4.47
C CYS A 30 -0.24 9.28 3.14
N TYR A 31 -1.51 9.66 3.14
CA TYR A 31 -2.20 10.21 1.95
C TYR A 31 -1.60 11.55 1.50
N ASN A 32 -1.39 12.47 2.45
CA ASN A 32 -0.77 13.76 2.15
C ASN A 32 0.66 13.62 1.64
N GLU A 33 1.42 12.65 2.14
CA GLU A 33 2.75 12.34 1.60
C GLU A 33 2.67 11.74 0.20
N ALA A 34 1.75 10.82 -0.05
CA ALA A 34 1.54 10.23 -1.37
C ALA A 34 1.23 11.31 -2.43
N ILE A 35 0.45 12.33 -2.08
CA ILE A 35 0.20 13.49 -2.95
C ILE A 35 1.52 14.17 -3.32
N LYS A 36 2.33 14.55 -2.33
CA LYS A 36 3.60 15.26 -2.56
C LYS A 36 4.57 14.43 -3.41
N VAL A 37 4.67 13.14 -3.12
CA VAL A 37 5.55 12.22 -3.86
C VAL A 37 5.09 12.08 -5.31
N TYR A 38 3.78 11.99 -5.54
CA TYR A 38 3.23 11.93 -6.89
C TYR A 38 3.40 13.25 -7.66
N GLU A 39 3.23 14.40 -7.00
CA GLU A 39 3.50 15.71 -7.61
C GLU A 39 4.97 15.84 -8.05
N GLN A 40 5.91 15.41 -7.21
CA GLN A 40 7.34 15.38 -7.56
C GLN A 40 7.63 14.46 -8.76
N TYR A 41 6.98 13.29 -8.80
CA TYR A 41 7.08 12.39 -9.94
C TYR A 41 6.57 13.04 -11.23
N LEU A 42 5.40 13.69 -11.20
CA LEU A 42 4.85 14.38 -12.36
C LEU A 42 5.76 15.51 -12.86
N LEU A 43 6.32 16.30 -11.94
CA LEU A 43 7.29 17.35 -12.27
C LEU A 43 8.54 16.78 -12.95
N SER A 44 8.99 15.58 -12.55
CA SER A 44 10.15 14.91 -13.16
C SER A 44 9.90 14.39 -14.58
N LYS A 45 8.63 14.25 -14.98
CA LYS A 45 8.23 13.67 -16.26
C LYS A 45 8.01 14.68 -17.38
N GLU A 46 7.94 15.97 -17.08
CA GLU A 46 7.55 17.03 -18.04
C GLU A 46 6.23 16.74 -18.79
N THR A 47 5.42 15.79 -18.30
CA THR A 47 4.17 15.37 -18.94
C THR A 47 3.01 16.18 -18.40
N SER A 48 2.38 16.98 -19.26
CA SER A 48 1.03 17.54 -19.04
C SER A 48 -0.01 16.53 -19.52
N ASP A 49 -0.11 15.37 -18.87
CA ASP A 49 -1.01 14.31 -19.33
C ASP A 49 -2.42 14.45 -18.71
N PRO A 50 -3.48 14.62 -19.53
CA PRO A 50 -4.86 14.74 -19.06
C PRO A 50 -5.51 13.43 -18.57
N GLU A 51 -4.90 12.24 -18.70
CA GLU A 51 -5.44 10.98 -18.12
C GLU A 51 -5.23 10.83 -16.59
N VAL A 52 -5.39 11.93 -15.86
CA VAL A 52 -5.09 12.07 -14.42
C VAL A 52 -5.99 11.19 -13.53
N ILE A 53 -7.21 10.89 -13.97
CA ILE A 53 -8.27 10.33 -13.11
C ILE A 53 -7.92 8.91 -12.63
N PHE A 54 -7.40 8.06 -13.52
CA PHE A 54 -7.07 6.67 -13.17
C PHE A 54 -5.60 6.49 -12.80
N ARG A 55 -4.71 7.31 -13.37
CA ARG A 55 -3.27 7.26 -13.08
C ARG A 55 -2.96 7.67 -11.64
N THR A 56 -3.61 8.71 -11.11
CA THR A 56 -3.27 9.22 -9.76
C THR A 56 -3.50 8.18 -8.65
N PRO A 57 -4.66 7.50 -8.56
CA PRO A 57 -4.87 6.43 -7.59
C PRO A 57 -3.91 5.25 -7.75
N CYS A 58 -3.49 4.92 -8.97
CA CYS A 58 -2.56 3.81 -9.25
C CYS A 58 -1.20 3.97 -8.56
N MET A 59 -0.76 5.21 -8.37
CA MET A 59 0.55 5.52 -7.79
C MET A 59 0.43 5.87 -6.31
N GLN A 60 -0.61 6.62 -5.94
CA GLN A 60 -0.81 7.07 -4.57
C GLN A 60 -1.21 5.94 -3.64
N MET A 61 -2.20 5.12 -4.00
CA MET A 61 -2.75 4.13 -3.07
C MET A 61 -1.75 3.05 -2.63
N PRO A 62 -0.89 2.49 -3.52
CA PRO A 62 0.17 1.60 -3.09
C PRO A 62 1.14 2.26 -2.10
N TYR A 63 1.47 3.53 -2.31
CA TYR A 63 2.28 4.31 -1.37
C TYR A 63 1.59 4.44 -0.02
N VAL A 64 0.31 4.86 0.00
CA VAL A 64 -0.45 5.07 1.23
C VAL A 64 -0.49 3.80 2.07
N LEU A 65 -0.85 2.68 1.47
CA LEU A 65 -0.94 1.41 2.17
C LEU A 65 0.44 0.92 2.63
N GLY A 66 1.48 1.11 1.82
CA GLY A 66 2.85 0.80 2.21
C GLY A 66 3.35 1.65 3.39
N CYS A 67 2.99 2.94 3.42
CA CYS A 67 3.29 3.88 4.50
C CYS A 67 2.60 3.47 5.80
N VAL A 68 1.29 3.20 5.76
CA VAL A 68 0.55 2.72 6.93
C VAL A 68 1.12 1.39 7.41
N ALA A 69 1.45 0.46 6.52
CA ALA A 69 2.07 -0.81 6.88
C ALA A 69 3.47 -0.63 7.50
N ALA A 70 4.26 0.34 7.05
CA ALA A 70 5.56 0.66 7.64
C ALA A 70 5.42 1.23 9.06
N GLU A 71 4.45 2.10 9.29
CA GLU A 71 4.11 2.65 10.61
C GLU A 71 3.61 1.56 11.57
N ILE A 72 2.74 0.67 11.08
CA ILE A 72 2.29 -0.51 11.82
C ILE A 72 3.46 -1.43 12.13
N GLN A 73 4.36 -1.68 11.18
CA GLN A 73 5.52 -2.53 11.43
C GLN A 73 6.42 -1.93 12.53
N SER A 74 6.67 -0.62 12.47
CA SER A 74 7.48 0.10 13.46
C SER A 74 6.88 0.01 14.87
N SER A 75 5.56 0.15 14.97
CA SER A 75 4.85 0.28 16.25
C SER A 75 4.35 -1.05 16.84
N CYS A 76 3.96 -1.99 15.99
CA CYS A 76 3.27 -3.24 16.34
C CYS A 76 4.03 -4.50 15.90
N GLY A 77 5.07 -4.35 15.08
CA GLY A 77 5.87 -5.47 14.57
C GLY A 77 5.37 -6.04 13.24
N THR A 78 6.19 -6.91 12.65
CA THR A 78 6.02 -7.44 11.29
C THR A 78 4.71 -8.19 11.09
N GLU A 79 4.31 -9.05 12.02
CA GLU A 79 3.06 -9.83 11.86
C GLU A 79 1.81 -8.94 11.81
N ALA A 80 1.81 -7.82 12.53
CA ALA A 80 0.71 -6.86 12.50
C ALA A 80 0.62 -6.13 11.14
N ALA A 81 1.77 -5.73 10.59
CA ALA A 81 1.82 -5.12 9.26
C ALA A 81 1.36 -6.08 8.16
N GLU A 82 1.77 -7.35 8.24
CA GLU A 82 1.34 -8.38 7.31
C GLU A 82 -0.16 -8.66 7.42
N THR A 83 -0.69 -8.71 8.65
CA THR A 83 -2.14 -8.85 8.88
C THR A 83 -2.91 -7.67 8.29
N PHE A 84 -2.44 -6.44 8.51
CA PHE A 84 -3.02 -5.24 7.90
C PHE A 84 -3.08 -5.33 6.38
N ILE A 85 -1.96 -5.66 5.72
CA ILE A 85 -1.90 -5.79 4.25
C ILE A 85 -2.91 -6.83 3.74
N GLN A 86 -3.03 -7.98 4.42
CA GLN A 86 -3.99 -9.02 4.06
C GLN A 86 -5.45 -8.58 4.24
N VAL A 87 -5.74 -7.79 5.27
CA VAL A 87 -7.08 -7.23 5.49
C VAL A 87 -7.40 -6.15 4.47
N GLU A 88 -6.47 -5.24 4.18
CA GLU A 88 -6.65 -4.17 3.18
C GLU A 88 -6.94 -4.73 1.78
N LYS A 89 -6.27 -5.82 1.39
CA LYS A 89 -6.53 -6.52 0.12
C LYS A 89 -8.02 -6.85 -0.11
N LEU A 90 -8.78 -7.04 0.97
CA LEU A 90 -10.20 -7.38 0.92
C LEU A 90 -11.14 -6.16 0.85
N LYS A 91 -10.62 -4.93 0.97
CA LYS A 91 -11.41 -3.70 0.95
C LYS A 91 -11.56 -3.14 -0.47
N ASP A 92 -12.73 -2.55 -0.75
CA ASP A 92 -13.04 -1.88 -2.03
C ASP A 92 -12.04 -0.78 -2.42
N SER A 93 -11.42 -0.11 -1.44
CA SER A 93 -10.38 0.91 -1.67
C SER A 93 -9.16 0.37 -2.45
N THR A 94 -8.95 -0.94 -2.46
CA THR A 94 -7.87 -1.59 -3.20
C THR A 94 -8.26 -2.02 -4.61
N ASP A 95 -9.53 -1.90 -5.01
CA ASP A 95 -9.99 -2.28 -6.35
C ASP A 95 -9.33 -1.42 -7.43
N TRP A 96 -9.02 -0.16 -7.12
CA TRP A 96 -8.19 0.68 -7.98
C TRP A 96 -6.80 0.07 -8.19
N ILE A 97 -6.12 -0.38 -7.13
CA ILE A 97 -4.80 -1.02 -7.25
C ILE A 97 -4.91 -2.28 -8.12
N LYS A 98 -5.94 -3.11 -7.91
CA LYS A 98 -6.18 -4.31 -8.73
C LYS A 98 -6.40 -3.95 -10.21
N PHE A 99 -7.21 -2.93 -10.48
CA PHE A 99 -7.43 -2.40 -11.82
C PHE A 99 -6.11 -1.93 -12.46
N CYS A 100 -5.32 -1.14 -11.74
CA CYS A 100 -4.02 -0.65 -12.20
C CYS A 100 -3.03 -1.78 -12.52
N LEU A 101 -3.04 -2.84 -11.71
CA LEU A 101 -2.18 -4.00 -11.93
C LEU A 101 -2.64 -4.90 -13.09
N ASN A 102 -3.92 -4.82 -13.48
CA ASN A 102 -4.48 -5.50 -14.65
C ASN A 102 -4.23 -4.76 -15.96
N ASN A 103 -4.08 -3.43 -15.90
CA ASN A 103 -3.66 -2.64 -17.05
C ASN A 103 -2.12 -2.69 -17.19
N LEU A 104 -1.61 -3.19 -18.32
CA LEU A 104 -0.18 -3.35 -18.54
C LEU A 104 0.58 -2.02 -18.51
N GLU A 105 -0.03 -0.93 -18.97
CA GLU A 105 0.55 0.41 -19.00
C GLU A 105 0.77 0.91 -17.57
N TYR A 106 -0.28 0.97 -16.75
CA TYR A 106 -0.17 1.42 -15.36
C TYR A 106 0.72 0.51 -14.52
N LYS A 107 0.66 -0.81 -14.74
CA LYS A 107 1.57 -1.75 -14.10
C LYS A 107 3.03 -1.42 -14.44
N ASN A 108 3.36 -1.27 -15.72
CA ASN A 108 4.71 -0.94 -16.14
C ASN A 108 5.14 0.41 -15.58
N GLU A 109 4.26 1.40 -15.58
CA GLU A 109 4.55 2.69 -15.01
C GLU A 109 4.86 2.62 -13.51
N ILE A 110 4.08 1.87 -12.74
CA ILE A 110 4.34 1.66 -11.30
C ILE A 110 5.74 1.07 -11.09
N TYR A 111 6.07 -0.03 -11.78
CA TYR A 111 7.30 -0.80 -11.49
C TYR A 111 8.56 -0.26 -12.15
N ALA A 112 8.46 0.19 -13.39
CA ALA A 112 9.60 0.58 -14.19
C ALA A 112 9.88 2.09 -14.10
N ASP A 113 8.94 2.87 -13.58
CA ASP A 113 9.05 4.32 -13.61
C ASP A 113 8.80 5.00 -12.26
N PHE A 114 7.56 4.96 -11.76
CA PHE A 114 7.17 5.63 -10.53
C PHE A 114 8.00 5.16 -9.33
N LEU A 115 8.01 3.86 -9.00
CA LEU A 115 8.76 3.38 -7.84
C LEU A 115 10.28 3.63 -7.95
N PRO A 116 10.95 3.42 -9.11
CA PRO A 116 12.36 3.78 -9.27
C PRO A 116 12.65 5.28 -9.11
N SER A 117 11.73 6.16 -9.52
CA SER A 117 11.93 7.62 -9.53
C SER A 117 11.75 8.28 -8.16
N ILE A 118 10.96 7.69 -7.24
CA ILE A 118 10.67 8.31 -5.94
C ILE A 118 11.77 8.01 -4.91
N GLN A 119 12.12 9.03 -4.11
CA GLN A 119 13.06 8.90 -3.02
C GLN A 119 12.33 8.56 -1.71
N ILE A 120 12.43 7.30 -1.28
CA ILE A 120 11.76 6.77 -0.09
C ILE A 120 12.68 5.84 0.70
N ALA A 121 12.40 5.66 1.99
CA ALA A 121 13.10 4.73 2.85
C ALA A 121 12.91 3.26 2.39
N GLU A 122 13.92 2.41 2.64
CA GLU A 122 13.92 1.02 2.18
C GLU A 122 12.79 0.19 2.81
N ASN A 123 12.49 0.42 4.09
CA ASN A 123 11.37 -0.23 4.79
C ASN A 123 10.03 0.11 4.12
N LEU A 124 9.80 1.38 3.78
CA LEU A 124 8.60 1.82 3.07
C LEU A 124 8.52 1.16 1.69
N ARG A 125 9.62 1.18 0.92
CA ARG A 125 9.70 0.51 -0.38
C ARG A 125 9.35 -0.98 -0.30
N SER A 126 9.87 -1.68 0.71
CA SER A 126 9.57 -3.09 0.97
C SER A 126 8.08 -3.31 1.23
N GLN A 127 7.44 -2.46 2.04
CA GLN A 127 6.01 -2.56 2.31
C GLN A 127 5.14 -2.24 1.10
N ILE A 128 5.50 -1.24 0.28
CA ILE A 128 4.80 -0.95 -0.99
C ILE A 128 4.84 -2.17 -1.90
N ASN A 129 6.00 -2.80 -2.06
CA ASN A 129 6.14 -4.01 -2.87
C ASN A 129 5.25 -5.15 -2.34
N LYS A 130 5.21 -5.37 -1.02
CA LYS A 130 4.29 -6.36 -0.40
C LYS A 130 2.83 -6.06 -0.71
N VAL A 131 2.40 -4.81 -0.58
CA VAL A 131 1.02 -4.39 -0.93
C VAL A 131 0.71 -4.72 -2.39
N LEU A 132 1.61 -4.37 -3.30
CA LEU A 132 1.39 -4.65 -4.71
C LEU A 132 1.38 -6.16 -5.00
N ASP A 133 2.27 -6.94 -4.38
CA ASP A 133 2.36 -8.38 -4.58
C ASP A 133 1.09 -9.11 -4.13
N VAL A 134 0.54 -8.79 -2.96
CA VAL A 134 -0.69 -9.46 -2.48
C VAL A 134 -1.90 -9.13 -3.35
N ASN A 135 -1.90 -7.97 -4.02
CA ASN A 135 -2.95 -7.54 -4.94
C ASN A 135 -2.75 -8.04 -6.38
N LYS A 136 -1.54 -8.50 -6.75
CA LYS A 136 -1.31 -9.24 -8.01
C LYS A 136 -2.04 -10.59 -8.02
N GLU A 137 -2.10 -11.26 -6.87
CA GLU A 137 -2.56 -12.65 -6.78
C GLU A 137 -4.09 -12.81 -6.78
N ALA A 138 -4.84 -11.74 -6.52
CA ALA A 138 -6.31 -11.75 -6.62
C ALA A 138 -6.83 -11.90 -8.08
N ILE A 139 -5.93 -12.04 -9.05
CA ILE A 139 -6.20 -12.06 -10.50
C ILE A 139 -6.26 -13.50 -11.06
N LYS A 140 -6.14 -14.53 -10.23
CA LYS A 140 -6.36 -15.93 -10.63
C LYS A 140 -7.66 -16.48 -10.03
N GLU A 141 -8.80 -16.03 -10.53
CA GLU A 141 -10.09 -16.74 -10.42
C GLU A 141 -10.76 -16.82 -11.80
#